data_AF-A0A8T3SCI0-F1
#
_entry.id   AF-A0A8T3SCI0-F1
#
_cell.length_a   1.000
_cell.length_b   1.000
_cell.length_c   1.000
_cell.angle_alpha   90.00
_cell.angle_beta   90.00
_cell.angle_gamma   90.00
#
_symmetry.space_group_name_H-M   'P 1'
#
loop_
_entity.id
_entity.type
_entity.pdbx_description
1 polymer ?
#
loop_
_entity_poly.entity_id
_entity_poly.type
_entity_poly.pdbx_seq_one_letter_code
_entity_poly.pdbx_strand_id
1 'polypeptide(L)'
;MPIKDFIGKVLKEILTLPNQKNSSNPYVCMEDYLAWRELLDFLAKYQFAKEEVDRQFLNKCCDLFSRRWAIIRHTDSCYPIQLFMHANQAYILFAKALSLEVKSRFIDLSPYDILMPSVTATSHQTSRSMLDDFQLQEFVIGDDGTPIEVALCLDLMLEAHTTQLFHTSQPTRPLSENEKQRIIKHSDEAEDYYEAIYYYIQSGCDNDIAEARASLHESIKKSSYQVTSTYGLEGNKRLIKGLTNCASRDDLLHYMVHFMPQNRWSEFINEIDSATLSNIMLGDRLLIDCVQSPNSYKNQDELYNKAVLYCLTEIYRRNREAVKEETNSFLNYFCKVQKNYLNGIRRYTGGYTKAEKQAAATLFQSFLKSNESLNKFECYLNKLNITAIQRGPLFESLSNLGMIINHANLSCSPSFFRAEHSFFGFL
;
A
#
# COMPACT_ATOMS: atom_id res chain seq x y z
N MET A 1 -13.48 29.17 18.34
CA MET A 1 -14.24 28.07 18.92
C MET A 1 -13.23 27.26 19.69
N PRO A 2 -13.55 26.78 20.90
CA PRO A 2 -12.68 25.85 21.61
C PRO A 2 -12.37 24.64 20.73
N ILE A 3 -11.12 24.17 20.72
CA ILE A 3 -10.68 23.04 19.90
C ILE A 3 -11.52 21.80 20.20
N LYS A 4 -11.81 21.49 21.47
CA LYS A 4 -12.70 20.38 21.84
C LYS A 4 -14.07 20.42 21.16
N ASP A 5 -14.66 21.61 20.98
CA ASP A 5 -16.01 21.76 20.45
C ASP A 5 -15.97 21.58 18.91
N PHE A 6 -14.93 22.13 18.27
CA PHE A 6 -14.64 21.89 16.86
C PHE A 6 -14.42 20.41 16.57
N ILE A 7 -13.53 19.76 17.33
CA ILE A 7 -13.20 18.34 17.18
C ILE A 7 -14.42 17.46 17.48
N GLY A 8 -15.20 17.79 18.51
CA GLY A 8 -16.43 17.07 18.84
C GLY A 8 -17.46 17.12 17.71
N LYS A 9 -17.60 18.27 17.03
CA LYS A 9 -18.44 18.40 15.84
C LYS A 9 -17.92 17.52 14.69
N VAL A 10 -16.63 17.62 14.37
CA VAL A 10 -16.01 16.85 13.28
C VAL A 10 -16.12 15.34 13.53
N LEU A 11 -15.79 14.88 14.75
CA LEU A 11 -15.92 13.47 15.12
C LEU A 11 -17.35 12.97 14.98
N LYS A 12 -18.35 13.76 15.39
CA LYS A 12 -19.76 13.38 15.24
C LYS A 12 -20.12 13.14 13.78
N GLU A 13 -19.68 14.00 12.86
CA GLU A 13 -19.92 13.84 11.42
C GLU A 13 -19.17 12.63 10.86
N ILE A 14 -17.89 12.48 11.19
CA ILE A 14 -17.04 11.37 10.76
C ILE A 14 -17.61 10.02 11.22
N LEU A 15 -18.10 9.91 12.46
CA LEU A 15 -18.66 8.67 13.00
C LEU A 15 -20.03 8.30 12.38
N THR A 16 -20.64 9.20 11.61
CA THR A 16 -21.88 8.93 10.87
C THR A 16 -21.66 8.51 9.42
N LEU A 17 -20.40 8.44 8.98
CA LEU A 17 -20.07 7.97 7.64
C LEU A 17 -20.58 6.53 7.43
N PRO A 18 -21.09 6.20 6.23
CA PRO A 18 -21.57 4.86 5.93
C PRO A 18 -20.42 3.85 5.99
N ASN A 19 -20.78 2.59 6.23
CA ASN A 19 -19.80 1.49 6.25
C ASN A 19 -18.97 1.46 4.96
N GLN A 20 -17.69 1.12 5.15
CA GLN A 20 -16.63 1.12 4.15
C GLN A 20 -17.04 0.41 2.85
N LYS A 21 -16.91 1.11 1.71
CA LYS A 21 -16.81 0.44 0.41
C LYS A 21 -15.38 -0.12 0.31
N ASN A 22 -15.26 -1.41 0.05
CA ASN A 22 -13.95 -2.03 -0.11
C ASN A 22 -13.45 -1.84 -1.54
N SER A 23 -12.23 -1.31 -1.68
CA SER A 23 -11.52 -1.35 -2.95
C SER A 23 -11.09 -2.78 -3.27
N SER A 24 -11.08 -3.15 -4.55
CA SER A 24 -10.48 -4.40 -5.01
C SER A 24 -8.96 -4.37 -4.93
N ASN A 25 -8.37 -3.17 -4.88
CA ASN A 25 -6.94 -2.97 -4.73
C ASN A 25 -6.56 -3.02 -3.23
N PRO A 26 -5.87 -4.08 -2.78
CA PRO A 26 -5.59 -4.26 -1.36
C PRO A 26 -4.61 -3.20 -0.81
N TYR A 27 -3.80 -2.55 -1.65
CA TYR A 27 -2.94 -1.44 -1.22
C TYR A 27 -3.74 -0.18 -0.86
N VAL A 28 -4.84 0.08 -1.59
CA VAL A 28 -5.76 1.18 -1.29
C VAL A 28 -6.48 0.93 0.03
N CYS A 29 -6.91 -0.32 0.29
CA CYS A 29 -7.53 -0.68 1.56
C CYS A 29 -6.58 -0.54 2.76
N MET A 30 -5.28 -0.83 2.58
CA MET A 30 -4.27 -0.60 3.62
C MET A 30 -4.07 0.89 3.91
N GLU A 31 -3.95 1.71 2.88
CA GLU A 31 -3.84 3.17 3.06
C GLU A 31 -5.05 3.72 3.79
N ASP A 32 -6.25 3.34 3.36
CA ASP A 32 -7.51 3.79 3.96
C ASP A 32 -7.55 3.43 5.46
N TYR A 33 -7.21 2.21 5.82
CA TYR A 33 -7.16 1.77 7.21
C TYR A 33 -6.18 2.61 8.06
N LEU A 34 -4.97 2.88 7.55
CA LEU A 34 -3.97 3.63 8.29
C LEU A 34 -4.32 5.10 8.40
N ALA A 35 -4.74 5.72 7.31
CA ALA A 35 -5.12 7.11 7.29
C ALA A 35 -6.29 7.35 8.23
N TRP A 36 -7.26 6.43 8.26
CA TRP A 36 -8.35 6.44 9.21
C TRP A 36 -7.84 6.40 10.66
N ARG A 37 -6.97 5.44 11.00
CA ARG A 37 -6.39 5.33 12.34
C ARG A 37 -5.60 6.58 12.72
N GLU A 38 -4.75 7.08 11.82
CA GLU A 38 -3.94 8.28 12.06
C GLU A 38 -4.83 9.51 12.31
N LEU A 39 -5.91 9.67 11.54
CA LEU A 39 -6.86 10.76 11.76
C LEU A 39 -7.55 10.64 13.10
N LEU A 40 -8.06 9.45 13.46
CA LEU A 40 -8.71 9.26 14.75
C LEU A 40 -7.75 9.51 15.91
N ASP A 41 -6.51 9.02 15.83
CA ASP A 41 -5.47 9.27 16.83
C ASP A 41 -5.15 10.77 16.93
N PHE A 42 -5.11 11.47 15.80
CA PHE A 42 -4.94 12.92 15.77
C PHE A 42 -6.10 13.63 16.47
N LEU A 43 -7.35 13.34 16.10
CA LEU A 43 -8.53 13.97 16.68
C LEU A 43 -8.65 13.66 18.19
N ALA A 44 -8.38 12.42 18.60
CA ALA A 44 -8.42 11.99 20.00
C ALA A 44 -7.44 12.77 20.89
N LYS A 45 -6.25 13.15 20.38
CA LYS A 45 -5.29 14.00 21.11
C LYS A 45 -5.86 15.37 21.46
N TYR A 46 -6.81 15.88 20.68
CA TYR A 46 -7.38 17.21 20.82
C TYR A 46 -8.83 17.22 21.33
N GLN A 47 -9.46 16.05 21.54
CA GLN A 47 -10.87 15.96 21.94
C GLN A 47 -11.19 16.66 23.27
N PHE A 48 -10.20 16.83 24.14
CA PHE A 48 -10.32 17.50 25.44
C PHE A 48 -9.52 18.81 25.53
N ALA A 49 -8.96 19.28 24.41
CA ALA A 49 -8.18 20.52 24.36
C ALA A 49 -9.08 21.72 24.68
N LYS A 50 -8.66 22.52 25.66
CA LYS A 50 -9.43 23.69 26.15
C LYS A 50 -9.06 24.97 25.40
N GLU A 51 -7.96 24.94 24.66
CA GLU A 51 -7.46 26.03 23.84
C GLU A 51 -8.43 26.36 22.71
N GLU A 52 -8.37 27.59 22.21
CA GLU A 52 -9.12 28.02 21.04
C GLU A 52 -8.44 27.54 19.75
N VAL A 53 -9.22 27.35 18.68
CA VAL A 53 -8.66 27.13 17.34
C VAL A 53 -7.82 28.34 16.95
N ASP A 54 -6.51 28.12 16.82
CA ASP A 54 -5.51 29.13 16.52
C ASP A 54 -4.59 28.70 15.36
N ARG A 55 -3.61 29.55 15.01
CA ARG A 55 -2.64 29.26 13.96
C ARG A 55 -1.76 28.06 14.28
N GLN A 56 -1.44 27.81 15.55
CA GLN A 56 -0.58 26.71 15.93
C GLN A 56 -1.30 25.37 15.72
N PHE A 57 -2.57 25.28 16.14
CA PHE A 57 -3.41 24.12 15.87
C PHE A 57 -3.62 23.92 14.36
N LEU A 58 -3.89 25.00 13.61
CA LEU A 58 -4.03 24.94 12.16
C LEU A 58 -2.77 24.37 11.49
N ASN A 59 -1.57 24.81 11.89
CA ASN A 59 -0.33 24.26 11.34
C ASN A 59 -0.22 22.75 11.58
N LYS A 60 -0.58 22.27 12.77
CA LYS A 60 -0.58 20.83 13.06
C LYS A 60 -1.58 20.05 12.20
N CYS A 61 -2.73 20.64 11.90
CA CYS A 61 -3.68 20.06 10.95
C CYS A 61 -3.07 20.03 9.54
N CYS A 62 -2.54 21.14 9.05
CA CYS A 62 -1.91 21.21 7.73
C CYS A 62 -0.74 20.22 7.60
N ASP A 63 0.03 19.98 8.67
CA ASP A 63 1.10 18.97 8.70
C ASP A 63 0.54 17.55 8.57
N LEU A 64 -0.61 17.24 9.19
CA LEU A 64 -1.30 15.96 9.01
C LEU A 64 -1.73 15.77 7.54
N PHE A 65 -2.43 16.75 6.97
CA PHE A 65 -2.90 16.67 5.58
C PHE A 65 -1.73 16.59 4.59
N SER A 66 -0.68 17.38 4.79
CA SER A 66 0.50 17.40 3.93
C SER A 66 1.23 16.05 3.93
N ARG A 67 1.39 15.42 5.10
CA ARG A 67 2.01 14.09 5.21
C ARG A 67 1.19 13.04 4.47
N ARG A 68 -0.13 13.01 4.66
CA ARG A 68 -1.00 12.09 3.93
C ARG A 68 -0.96 12.34 2.43
N TRP A 69 -1.09 13.60 2.00
CA TRP A 69 -1.07 13.98 0.59
C TRP A 69 0.22 13.55 -0.10
N ALA A 70 1.37 13.68 0.56
CA ALA A 70 2.65 13.22 0.03
C ALA A 70 2.69 11.70 -0.23
N ILE A 71 1.91 10.90 0.51
CA ILE A 71 1.79 9.45 0.35
C ILE A 71 0.84 9.12 -0.80
N ILE A 72 -0.34 9.74 -0.84
CA ILE A 72 -1.42 9.33 -1.76
C ILE A 72 -1.41 10.03 -3.12
N ARG A 73 -0.69 11.16 -3.26
CA ARG A 73 -0.59 11.86 -4.54
C ARG A 73 0.02 10.94 -5.60
N HIS A 74 -0.57 10.95 -6.79
CA HIS A 74 -0.19 10.04 -7.89
C HIS A 74 -0.31 8.54 -7.56
N THR A 75 -1.26 8.19 -6.69
CA THR A 75 -1.63 6.80 -6.40
C THR A 75 -3.13 6.62 -6.56
N ASP A 76 -3.57 5.37 -6.61
CA ASP A 76 -5.00 5.07 -6.67
C ASP A 76 -5.74 5.48 -5.40
N SER A 77 -5.07 5.81 -4.28
CA SER A 77 -5.74 6.25 -3.04
C SER A 77 -6.08 7.74 -3.01
N CYS A 78 -5.72 8.50 -4.05
CA CYS A 78 -5.95 9.95 -4.06
C CYS A 78 -7.44 10.33 -4.02
N TYR A 79 -7.73 11.52 -3.51
CA TYR A 79 -9.11 11.97 -3.27
C TYR A 79 -10.01 11.95 -4.52
N PRO A 80 -9.55 12.41 -5.71
CA PRO A 80 -10.36 12.35 -6.93
C PRO A 80 -10.78 10.94 -7.36
N ILE A 81 -9.91 9.94 -7.17
CA ILE A 81 -10.17 8.56 -7.63
C ILE A 81 -11.01 7.78 -6.62
N GLN A 82 -10.68 7.90 -5.33
CA GLN A 82 -11.26 7.07 -4.28
C GLN A 82 -12.10 7.89 -3.29
N LEU A 83 -12.99 8.73 -3.82
CA LEU A 83 -13.83 9.65 -3.05
C LEU A 83 -14.62 8.95 -1.93
N PHE A 84 -15.06 7.72 -2.17
CA PHE A 84 -15.92 6.98 -1.24
C PHE A 84 -15.18 6.07 -0.25
N MET A 85 -13.84 6.08 -0.28
CA MET A 85 -13.06 5.40 0.75
C MET A 85 -13.24 6.15 2.08
N HIS A 86 -13.30 5.39 3.17
CA HIS A 86 -13.77 5.90 4.46
C HIS A 86 -12.86 7.00 5.01
N ALA A 87 -11.54 6.80 4.95
CA ALA A 87 -10.57 7.82 5.31
C ALA A 87 -10.59 9.02 4.37
N ASN A 88 -10.83 8.84 3.07
CA ASN A 88 -10.95 9.97 2.14
C ASN A 88 -12.14 10.85 2.53
N GLN A 89 -13.32 10.27 2.76
CA GLN A 89 -14.50 11.00 3.21
C GLN A 89 -14.24 11.73 4.53
N ALA A 90 -13.58 11.07 5.48
CA ALA A 90 -13.27 11.64 6.78
C ALA A 90 -12.34 12.85 6.70
N TYR A 91 -11.27 12.76 5.90
CA TYR A 91 -10.36 13.87 5.66
C TYR A 91 -11.05 15.01 4.91
N ILE A 92 -11.91 14.70 3.93
CA ILE A 92 -12.68 15.71 3.20
C ILE A 92 -13.62 16.47 4.15
N LEU A 93 -14.36 15.76 5.01
CA LEU A 93 -15.21 16.39 6.02
C LEU A 93 -14.38 17.26 6.97
N PHE A 94 -13.23 16.75 7.43
CA PHE A 94 -12.35 17.49 8.33
C PHE A 94 -11.80 18.76 7.68
N ALA A 95 -11.33 18.67 6.43
CA ALA A 95 -10.84 19.82 5.67
C ALA A 95 -11.93 20.86 5.41
N LYS A 96 -13.16 20.43 5.07
CA LYS A 96 -14.31 21.33 4.92
C LYS A 96 -14.63 22.07 6.21
N ALA A 97 -14.70 21.35 7.33
CA ALA A 97 -14.96 21.95 8.63
C ALA A 97 -13.84 22.93 9.04
N LEU A 98 -12.58 22.57 8.79
CA LEU A 98 -11.42 23.41 9.08
C LEU A 98 -11.38 24.68 8.23
N SER A 99 -11.64 24.55 6.92
CA SER A 99 -11.74 25.68 5.98
C SER A 99 -12.78 26.70 6.46
N LEU A 100 -13.98 26.24 6.87
CA LEU A 100 -15.04 27.11 7.38
C LEU A 100 -14.62 27.85 8.67
N GLU A 101 -14.01 27.14 9.63
CA GLU A 101 -13.56 27.76 10.88
C GLU A 101 -12.45 28.78 10.63
N VAL A 102 -11.50 28.47 9.73
CA VAL A 102 -10.35 29.32 9.43
C VAL A 102 -10.74 30.56 8.61
N LYS A 103 -11.63 30.40 7.62
CA LYS A 103 -12.17 31.52 6.81
C LYS A 103 -12.82 32.59 7.68
N SER A 104 -13.45 32.20 8.78
CA SER A 104 -14.07 33.14 9.72
C SER A 104 -13.06 33.95 10.56
N ARG A 105 -11.78 33.55 10.61
CA ARG A 105 -10.81 34.06 11.59
C ARG A 105 -9.47 34.54 11.03
N PHE A 106 -8.95 33.95 9.95
CA PHE A 106 -7.55 34.13 9.57
C PHE A 106 -7.36 34.44 8.09
N ILE A 107 -7.65 33.48 7.21
CA ILE A 107 -7.35 33.50 5.78
C ILE A 107 -8.45 32.72 5.07
N ASP A 108 -8.81 33.16 3.87
CA ASP A 108 -9.66 32.37 2.97
C ASP A 108 -8.85 31.17 2.45
N LEU A 109 -9.10 29.99 3.03
CA LEU A 109 -8.47 28.73 2.64
C LEU A 109 -9.54 27.78 2.12
N SER A 110 -9.36 27.29 0.91
CA SER A 110 -10.21 26.27 0.33
C SER A 110 -10.03 24.92 1.07
N PRO A 111 -11.05 24.06 1.14
CA PRO A 111 -10.86 22.66 1.51
C PRO A 111 -9.81 21.96 0.64
N TYR A 112 -9.69 22.34 -0.64
CA TYR A 112 -8.70 21.79 -1.57
C TYR A 112 -7.27 22.20 -1.20
N ASP A 113 -7.06 23.45 -0.76
CA ASP A 113 -5.75 23.92 -0.28
C ASP A 113 -5.25 23.12 0.92
N ILE A 114 -6.19 22.69 1.78
CA ILE A 114 -5.89 21.88 2.96
C ILE A 114 -5.64 20.43 2.54
N LEU A 115 -6.51 19.84 1.71
CA LEU A 115 -6.42 18.42 1.31
C LEU A 115 -5.22 18.13 0.43
N MET A 116 -4.92 19.02 -0.52
CA MET A 116 -3.98 18.80 -1.61
C MET A 116 -3.05 20.00 -1.77
N PRO A 117 -2.22 20.32 -0.77
CA PRO A 117 -1.47 21.58 -0.69
C PRO A 117 -0.44 21.79 -1.81
N SER A 118 -0.09 20.74 -2.57
CA SER A 118 0.82 20.84 -3.72
C SER A 118 0.12 20.93 -5.08
N VAL A 119 -1.21 20.92 -5.14
CA VAL A 119 -1.93 21.07 -6.40
C VAL A 119 -1.84 22.52 -6.82
N THR A 120 -1.17 22.76 -7.94
CA THR A 120 -0.95 24.12 -8.44
C THR A 120 -2.13 24.53 -9.31
N ALA A 121 -2.85 25.59 -8.91
CA ALA A 121 -3.72 26.33 -9.82
C ALA A 121 -2.84 27.11 -10.82
N THR A 122 -2.22 26.39 -11.76
CA THR A 122 -1.31 26.95 -12.75
C THR A 122 -2.07 27.33 -14.00
N SER A 123 -2.75 28.46 -13.94
CA SER A 123 -2.67 29.46 -15.00
C SER A 123 -3.12 30.82 -14.44
N HIS A 124 -2.63 31.91 -15.02
CA HIS A 124 -3.14 33.26 -14.73
C HIS A 124 -4.62 33.47 -15.15
N GLN A 125 -5.29 32.44 -15.68
CA GLN A 125 -6.71 32.43 -16.07
C GLN A 125 -7.57 31.48 -15.22
N THR A 126 -6.99 30.44 -14.61
CA THR A 126 -7.67 29.54 -13.67
C THR A 126 -7.47 30.13 -12.27
N SER A 127 -8.36 31.04 -11.87
CA SER A 127 -8.31 31.57 -10.51
C SER A 127 -8.48 30.41 -9.51
N ARG A 128 -7.79 30.49 -8.36
CA ARG A 128 -7.96 29.53 -7.24
C ARG A 128 -9.43 29.25 -6.89
N SER A 129 -10.31 30.22 -7.14
CA SER A 129 -11.76 30.10 -6.98
C SER A 129 -12.40 29.00 -7.86
N MET A 130 -11.80 28.62 -9.00
CA MET A 130 -12.36 27.59 -9.88
C MET A 130 -12.23 26.18 -9.28
N LEU A 131 -11.18 25.91 -8.49
CA LEU A 131 -11.08 24.61 -7.80
C LEU A 131 -12.21 24.41 -6.78
N ASP A 132 -12.69 25.50 -6.16
CA ASP A 132 -13.82 25.47 -5.24
C ASP A 132 -15.15 25.16 -5.93
N ASP A 133 -15.24 25.41 -7.25
CA ASP A 133 -16.43 25.15 -8.05
C ASP A 133 -16.51 23.69 -8.52
N PHE A 134 -15.37 22.97 -8.53
CA PHE A 134 -15.32 21.57 -8.97
C PHE A 134 -15.67 20.60 -7.84
N GLN A 135 -16.28 19.48 -8.22
CA GLN A 135 -16.31 18.29 -7.38
C GLN A 135 -15.01 17.48 -7.56
N LEU A 136 -14.61 16.70 -6.54
CA LEU A 136 -13.36 15.95 -6.55
C LEU A 136 -13.26 14.97 -7.73
N GLN A 137 -14.38 14.38 -8.14
CA GLN A 137 -14.43 13.45 -9.27
C GLN A 137 -14.50 14.14 -10.64
N GLU A 138 -14.51 15.47 -10.73
CA GLU A 138 -14.60 16.17 -12.03
C GLU A 138 -13.23 16.37 -12.71
N PHE A 139 -12.14 16.08 -12.00
CA PHE A 139 -10.78 16.25 -12.49
C PHE A 139 -9.85 15.11 -12.08
N VAL A 140 -8.79 14.95 -12.84
CA VAL A 140 -7.64 14.11 -12.47
C VAL A 140 -6.44 14.99 -12.14
N ILE A 141 -5.50 14.45 -11.35
CA ILE A 141 -4.23 15.13 -11.09
C ILE A 141 -3.21 14.74 -12.17
N GLY A 142 -2.76 15.73 -12.92
CA GLY A 142 -1.68 15.64 -13.90
C GLY A 142 -0.36 15.20 -13.27
N ASP A 143 0.57 14.75 -14.10
CA ASP A 143 1.88 14.27 -13.65
C ASP A 143 2.72 15.41 -13.02
N ASP A 144 2.42 16.66 -13.36
CA ASP A 144 3.01 17.87 -12.80
C ASP A 144 2.24 18.45 -11.60
N GLY A 145 1.18 17.78 -11.14
CA GLY A 145 0.34 18.23 -10.04
C GLY A 145 -0.76 19.22 -10.43
N THR A 146 -0.93 19.51 -11.73
CA THR A 146 -2.02 20.37 -12.20
C THR A 146 -3.34 19.60 -12.27
N PRO A 147 -4.49 20.22 -11.90
CA PRO A 147 -5.78 19.61 -12.12
C PRO A 147 -6.13 19.64 -13.61
N ILE A 148 -6.65 18.53 -14.14
CA ILE A 148 -7.13 18.41 -15.52
C ILE A 148 -8.61 18.03 -15.46
N GLU A 149 -9.48 18.96 -15.85
CA GLU A 149 -10.93 18.73 -15.86
C GLU A 149 -11.29 17.77 -17.00
N VAL A 150 -11.97 16.68 -16.66
CA VAL A 150 -12.16 15.55 -17.57
C VAL A 150 -13.06 15.93 -18.74
N ALA A 151 -14.25 16.47 -18.43
CA ALA A 151 -15.24 16.83 -19.43
C ALA A 151 -14.74 17.94 -20.37
N LEU A 152 -14.14 19.00 -19.79
CA LEU A 152 -13.57 20.10 -20.57
C LEU A 152 -12.40 19.64 -21.46
N CYS A 153 -11.57 18.70 -21.01
CA CYS A 153 -10.49 18.17 -21.82
C CYS A 153 -11.00 17.48 -23.10
N LEU A 154 -12.10 16.72 -22.99
CA LEU A 154 -12.76 16.05 -24.12
C LEU A 154 -13.50 17.05 -25.02
N ASP A 155 -14.16 18.06 -24.44
CA ASP A 155 -14.78 19.15 -25.19
C ASP A 155 -13.76 19.89 -26.07
N LEU A 156 -12.60 20.22 -25.51
CA LEU A 156 -11.52 20.90 -26.25
C LEU A 156 -10.97 20.04 -27.40
N MET A 157 -10.91 18.72 -27.23
CA MET A 157 -10.52 17.78 -28.29
C MET A 157 -11.51 17.81 -29.47
N LEU A 158 -12.81 17.79 -29.16
CA LEU A 158 -13.89 17.88 -30.14
C LEU A 158 -13.84 19.23 -30.88
N GLU A 159 -13.75 20.34 -30.14
CA GLU A 159 -13.70 21.69 -30.71
C GLU A 159 -12.49 21.89 -31.63
N ALA A 160 -11.32 21.37 -31.24
CA ALA A 160 -10.10 21.45 -32.02
C ALA A 160 -10.03 20.44 -33.19
N HIS A 161 -11.02 19.55 -33.33
CA HIS A 161 -11.08 18.52 -34.37
C HIS A 161 -9.77 17.69 -34.45
N THR A 162 -9.26 17.27 -33.30
CA THR A 162 -7.95 16.62 -33.16
C THR A 162 -8.04 15.35 -32.32
N THR A 163 -7.17 14.37 -32.59
CA THR A 163 -7.08 13.15 -31.77
C THR A 163 -6.18 13.30 -30.54
N GLN A 164 -5.65 14.50 -30.31
CA GLN A 164 -4.78 14.82 -29.20
C GLN A 164 -5.55 15.47 -28.05
N LEU A 165 -5.32 14.99 -26.83
CA LEU A 165 -5.82 15.63 -25.61
C LEU A 165 -4.81 16.66 -25.11
N PHE A 166 -5.30 17.79 -24.63
CA PHE A 166 -4.49 18.90 -24.12
C PHE A 166 -4.85 19.23 -22.67
N HIS A 167 -3.93 19.84 -21.93
CA HIS A 167 -4.22 20.36 -20.60
C HIS A 167 -5.29 21.45 -20.67
N THR A 168 -6.27 21.41 -19.76
CA THR A 168 -7.35 22.42 -19.71
C THR A 168 -6.85 23.82 -19.31
N SER A 169 -5.79 23.89 -18.49
CA SER A 169 -5.17 25.16 -18.11
C SER A 169 -4.13 25.67 -19.12
N GLN A 170 -3.67 24.81 -20.03
CA GLN A 170 -2.67 25.10 -21.05
C GLN A 170 -3.06 24.40 -22.36
N PRO A 171 -4.05 24.92 -23.11
CA PRO A 171 -4.63 24.23 -24.27
C PRO A 171 -3.65 23.90 -25.41
N THR A 172 -2.44 24.45 -25.38
CA THR A 172 -1.36 24.15 -26.34
C THR A 172 -0.45 23.00 -25.90
N ARG A 173 -0.54 22.55 -24.65
CA ARG A 173 0.32 21.49 -24.11
C ARG A 173 -0.41 20.14 -24.19
N PRO A 174 0.09 19.19 -24.98
CA PRO A 174 -0.51 17.86 -25.05
C PRO A 174 -0.33 17.10 -23.73
N LEU A 175 -1.30 16.25 -23.40
CA LEU A 175 -1.22 15.35 -22.26
C LEU A 175 -0.15 14.28 -22.47
N SER A 176 0.47 13.85 -21.37
CA SER A 176 1.28 12.63 -21.35
C SER A 176 0.41 11.41 -21.66
N GLU A 177 1.01 10.28 -22.07
CA GLU A 177 0.23 9.06 -22.31
C GLU A 177 -0.49 8.60 -21.03
N ASN A 178 0.14 8.74 -19.86
CA ASN A 178 -0.48 8.37 -18.59
C ASN A 178 -1.66 9.30 -18.24
N GLU A 179 -1.52 10.61 -18.49
CA GLU A 179 -2.61 11.58 -18.31
C GLU A 179 -3.76 11.28 -19.26
N LYS A 180 -3.46 11.04 -20.54
CA LYS A 180 -4.44 10.64 -21.56
C LYS A 180 -5.23 9.42 -21.12
N GLN A 181 -4.57 8.35 -20.69
CA GLN A 181 -5.23 7.15 -20.22
C GLN A 181 -6.11 7.41 -18.99
N ARG A 182 -5.71 8.29 -18.07
CA ARG A 182 -6.55 8.66 -16.91
C ARG A 182 -7.80 9.44 -17.30
N ILE A 183 -7.73 10.29 -18.31
CA ILE A 183 -8.90 11.01 -18.84
C ILE A 183 -9.85 10.04 -19.54
N ILE A 184 -9.33 9.20 -20.44
CA ILE A 184 -10.14 8.25 -21.23
C ILE A 184 -10.79 7.21 -20.31
N LYS A 185 -10.01 6.60 -19.42
CA LYS A 185 -10.47 5.57 -18.48
C LYS A 185 -11.05 6.16 -17.20
N HIS A 186 -11.52 7.40 -17.23
CA HIS A 186 -12.03 8.07 -16.04
C HIS A 186 -13.34 7.42 -15.54
N SER A 187 -14.25 7.13 -16.46
CA SER A 187 -15.46 6.32 -16.28
C SER A 187 -15.88 5.74 -17.63
N ASP A 188 -16.89 4.88 -17.63
CA ASP A 188 -17.48 4.33 -18.85
C ASP A 188 -18.00 5.47 -19.75
N GLU A 189 -18.65 6.49 -19.19
CA GLU A 189 -19.14 7.66 -19.96
C GLU A 189 -18.01 8.51 -20.56
N ALA A 190 -16.85 8.60 -19.90
CA ALA A 190 -15.70 9.32 -20.44
C ALA A 190 -15.06 8.55 -21.60
N GLU A 191 -15.02 7.22 -21.51
CA GLU A 191 -14.54 6.35 -22.58
C GLU A 191 -15.48 6.42 -23.79
N ASP A 192 -16.79 6.27 -23.58
CA ASP A 192 -17.80 6.39 -24.63
C ASP A 192 -17.71 7.74 -25.35
N TYR A 193 -17.54 8.84 -24.60
CA TYR A 193 -17.42 10.17 -25.19
C TYR A 193 -16.12 10.33 -26.00
N TYR A 194 -14.99 9.84 -25.48
CA TYR A 194 -13.73 9.85 -26.22
C TYR A 194 -13.83 9.03 -27.53
N GLU A 195 -14.44 7.84 -27.49
CA GLU A 195 -14.61 6.99 -28.67
C GLU A 195 -15.50 7.65 -29.73
N ALA A 196 -16.60 8.29 -29.32
CA ALA A 196 -17.48 9.04 -30.22
C ALA A 196 -16.74 10.19 -30.91
N ILE A 197 -15.96 10.99 -30.16
CA ILE A 197 -15.13 12.06 -30.73
C ILE A 197 -14.09 11.48 -31.69
N TYR A 198 -13.39 10.42 -31.30
CA TYR A 198 -12.36 9.81 -32.12
C TYR A 198 -12.92 9.27 -33.44
N TYR A 199 -14.07 8.59 -33.40
CA TYR A 199 -14.75 8.09 -34.59
C TYR A 199 -15.19 9.22 -35.51
N TYR A 200 -15.75 10.29 -34.96
CA TYR A 200 -16.14 11.48 -35.72
C TYR A 200 -14.97 12.12 -36.46
N ILE A 201 -13.84 12.30 -35.78
CA ILE A 201 -12.65 12.91 -36.39
C ILE A 201 -12.09 12.04 -37.54
N GLN A 202 -12.18 10.71 -37.42
CA GLN A 202 -11.67 9.79 -38.44
C GLN A 202 -12.62 9.62 -39.63
N SER A 203 -13.94 9.62 -39.38
CA SER A 203 -14.96 9.26 -40.39
C SER A 203 -15.77 10.44 -40.92
N GLY A 204 -15.75 11.57 -40.22
CA GLY A 204 -16.66 12.71 -40.44
C GLY A 204 -18.11 12.41 -40.07
N CYS A 205 -18.40 11.27 -39.43
CA CYS A 205 -19.74 10.83 -39.09
C CYS A 205 -20.06 11.19 -37.64
N ASP A 206 -21.12 11.97 -37.45
CA ASP A 206 -21.57 12.47 -36.15
C ASP A 206 -22.49 11.46 -35.45
N ASN A 207 -21.98 10.25 -35.21
CA ASN A 207 -22.71 9.23 -34.47
C ASN A 207 -22.59 9.52 -32.98
N ASP A 208 -23.73 9.82 -32.34
CA ASP A 208 -23.98 9.82 -30.90
C ASP A 208 -23.06 10.73 -30.03
N ILE A 209 -22.27 11.64 -30.61
CA ILE A 209 -21.37 12.54 -29.87
C ILE A 209 -22.16 13.40 -28.86
N ALA A 210 -23.26 13.99 -29.29
CA ALA A 210 -24.08 14.87 -28.45
C ALA A 210 -24.68 14.11 -27.25
N GLU A 211 -25.07 12.85 -27.45
CA GLU A 211 -25.59 11.97 -26.40
C GLU A 211 -24.48 11.57 -25.42
N ALA A 212 -23.33 11.12 -25.92
CA ALA A 212 -22.19 10.76 -25.08
C ALA A 212 -21.66 11.95 -24.26
N ARG A 213 -21.59 13.15 -24.88
CA ARG A 213 -21.27 14.40 -24.18
C ARG A 213 -22.25 14.68 -23.05
N ALA A 214 -23.55 14.66 -23.35
CA ALA A 214 -24.57 14.92 -22.34
C ALA A 214 -24.51 13.91 -21.18
N SER A 215 -24.30 12.63 -21.51
CA SER A 215 -24.13 11.55 -20.53
C SER A 215 -22.99 11.82 -19.56
N LEU A 216 -21.78 12.13 -20.06
CA LEU A 216 -20.64 12.45 -19.21
C LEU A 216 -20.89 13.69 -18.33
N HIS A 217 -21.34 14.80 -18.93
CA HIS A 217 -21.53 16.07 -18.21
C HIS A 217 -22.63 15.99 -17.13
N GLU A 218 -23.66 15.17 -17.34
CA GLU A 218 -24.69 14.92 -16.34
C GLU A 218 -24.18 13.96 -15.24
N SER A 219 -23.55 12.85 -15.63
CA SER A 219 -23.14 11.80 -14.71
C SER A 219 -22.02 12.24 -13.77
N ILE A 220 -21.01 12.97 -14.26
CA ILE A 220 -19.83 13.35 -13.46
C ILE A 220 -20.18 14.23 -12.24
N LYS A 221 -21.30 14.96 -12.32
CA LYS A 221 -21.82 15.82 -11.25
C LYS A 221 -22.62 15.06 -10.18
N LYS A 222 -22.96 13.78 -10.42
CA LYS A 222 -23.77 12.97 -9.50
C LYS A 222 -22.90 12.49 -8.35
N SER A 223 -23.44 12.55 -7.13
CA SER A 223 -22.78 12.01 -5.92
C SER A 223 -22.52 10.50 -5.96
N SER A 224 -23.13 9.76 -6.88
CA SER A 224 -22.93 8.33 -7.10
C SER A 224 -21.89 8.00 -8.17
N TYR A 225 -21.33 9.02 -8.83
CA TYR A 225 -20.37 8.84 -9.92
C TYR A 225 -19.09 8.17 -9.41
N GLN A 226 -18.63 7.15 -10.12
CA GLN A 226 -17.47 6.36 -9.72
C GLN A 226 -16.34 6.54 -10.73
N VAL A 227 -15.19 6.99 -10.23
CA VAL A 227 -13.96 7.06 -11.03
C VAL A 227 -13.33 5.68 -11.11
N THR A 228 -13.01 5.24 -12.34
CA THR A 228 -12.38 3.95 -12.64
C THR A 228 -10.91 4.09 -13.07
N SER A 229 -10.44 5.33 -13.28
CA SER A 229 -9.05 5.59 -13.65
C SER A 229 -8.05 5.14 -12.58
N THR A 230 -6.83 4.83 -13.01
CA THR A 230 -5.77 4.29 -12.15
C THR A 230 -4.40 4.88 -12.53
N TYR A 231 -3.53 5.04 -11.53
CA TYR A 231 -2.09 5.27 -11.69
C TYR A 231 -1.32 3.97 -11.92
N GLY A 232 -2.00 2.83 -11.93
CA GLY A 232 -1.49 1.51 -12.28
C GLY A 232 -0.40 1.02 -11.33
N LEU A 233 0.50 0.20 -11.87
CA LEU A 233 1.58 -0.43 -11.12
C LEU A 233 2.50 0.60 -10.43
N GLU A 234 2.82 1.70 -11.11
CA GLU A 234 3.68 2.74 -10.54
C GLU A 234 3.00 3.48 -9.38
N GLY A 235 1.69 3.69 -9.45
CA GLY A 235 0.89 4.18 -8.33
C GLY A 235 0.94 3.23 -7.12
N ASN A 236 0.80 1.92 -7.36
CA ASN A 236 0.91 0.90 -6.30
C ASN A 236 2.30 0.88 -5.65
N LYS A 237 3.37 0.94 -6.45
CA LYS A 237 4.75 1.01 -5.92
C LYS A 237 4.97 2.23 -5.04
N ARG A 238 4.49 3.40 -5.47
CA ARG A 238 4.53 4.64 -4.67
C ARG A 238 3.78 4.48 -3.36
N LEU A 239 2.59 3.89 -3.41
CA LEU A 239 1.77 3.65 -2.24
C LEU A 239 2.46 2.71 -1.25
N ILE A 240 2.97 1.56 -1.70
CA ILE A 240 3.71 0.60 -0.85
C ILE A 240 4.92 1.27 -0.18
N LYS A 241 5.68 2.06 -0.94
CA LYS A 241 6.82 2.80 -0.39
C LYS A 241 6.36 3.79 0.69
N GLY A 242 5.27 4.51 0.47
CA GLY A 242 4.69 5.42 1.45
C GLY A 242 4.22 4.71 2.73
N LEU A 243 3.51 3.58 2.58
CA LEU A 243 3.00 2.78 3.70
C LEU A 243 4.15 2.18 4.52
N THR A 244 5.18 1.66 3.86
CA THR A 244 6.25 0.91 4.53
C THR A 244 7.28 1.81 5.21
N ASN A 245 7.50 3.03 4.72
CA ASN A 245 8.33 4.03 5.41
C ASN A 245 7.80 4.42 6.80
N CYS A 246 6.51 4.23 7.04
CA CYS A 246 5.82 4.61 8.27
C CYS A 246 5.34 3.39 9.09
N ALA A 247 5.58 2.16 8.61
CA ALA A 247 5.02 0.96 9.20
C ALA A 247 5.84 0.46 10.39
N SER A 248 5.16 0.13 11.49
CA SER A 248 5.72 -0.75 12.51
C SER A 248 5.74 -2.21 12.04
N ARG A 249 6.42 -3.09 12.80
CA ARG A 249 6.34 -4.53 12.58
C ARG A 249 4.90 -5.05 12.59
N ASP A 250 4.12 -4.60 13.56
CA ASP A 250 2.74 -5.04 13.73
C ASP A 250 1.86 -4.56 12.57
N ASP A 251 2.11 -3.35 12.06
CA ASP A 251 1.44 -2.83 10.88
C ASP A 251 1.74 -3.68 9.64
N LEU A 252 3.01 -3.99 9.37
CA LEU A 252 3.41 -4.83 8.24
C LEU A 252 2.75 -6.22 8.30
N LEU A 253 2.72 -6.83 9.48
CA LEU A 253 2.10 -8.15 9.66
C LEU A 253 0.57 -8.06 9.55
N HIS A 254 -0.04 -7.01 10.08
CA HIS A 254 -1.47 -6.76 9.94
C HIS A 254 -1.85 -6.61 8.46
N TYR A 255 -1.06 -5.89 7.66
CA TYR A 255 -1.22 -5.78 6.21
C TYR A 255 -1.23 -7.14 5.51
N MET A 256 -0.23 -7.97 5.82
CA MET A 256 -0.12 -9.30 5.23
C MET A 256 -1.30 -10.21 5.61
N VAL A 257 -1.75 -10.16 6.87
CA VAL A 257 -2.77 -11.07 7.40
C VAL A 257 -4.18 -10.66 6.97
N HIS A 258 -4.49 -9.36 6.97
CA HIS A 258 -5.87 -8.89 6.85
C HIS A 258 -6.22 -8.29 5.49
N PHE A 259 -5.24 -7.80 4.73
CA PHE A 259 -5.49 -7.11 3.46
C PHE A 259 -4.92 -7.86 2.26
N MET A 260 -3.85 -8.63 2.43
CA MET A 260 -3.22 -9.36 1.33
C MET A 260 -3.59 -10.84 1.31
N PRO A 261 -4.11 -11.34 0.17
CA PRO A 261 -4.14 -12.77 -0.08
C PRO A 261 -2.74 -13.39 0.06
N GLN A 262 -2.64 -14.54 0.73
CA GLN A 262 -1.35 -15.22 1.01
C GLN A 262 -0.52 -15.47 -0.25
N ASN A 263 -1.16 -15.79 -1.37
CA ASN A 263 -0.49 -16.01 -2.65
C ASN A 263 0.19 -14.75 -3.21
N ARG A 264 -0.24 -13.54 -2.79
CA ARG A 264 0.34 -12.23 -3.18
C ARG A 264 1.38 -11.70 -2.20
N TRP A 265 1.68 -12.39 -1.10
CA TRP A 265 2.70 -11.95 -0.14
C TRP A 265 4.07 -11.73 -0.77
N SER A 266 4.45 -12.55 -1.77
CA SER A 266 5.71 -12.34 -2.49
C SER A 266 5.73 -11.03 -3.28
N GLU A 267 4.62 -10.68 -3.93
CA GLU A 267 4.51 -9.41 -4.67
C GLU A 267 4.68 -8.24 -3.70
N PHE A 268 3.88 -8.23 -2.63
CA PHE A 268 3.91 -7.16 -1.63
C PHE A 268 5.28 -7.00 -0.96
N ILE A 269 5.88 -8.08 -0.49
CA ILE A 269 7.15 -8.01 0.24
C ILE A 269 8.31 -7.65 -0.70
N ASN A 270 8.27 -8.05 -1.97
CA ASN A 270 9.31 -7.70 -2.96
C ASN A 270 9.37 -6.20 -3.28
N GLU A 271 8.26 -5.47 -3.10
CA GLU A 271 8.22 -4.01 -3.28
C GLU A 271 8.83 -3.24 -2.09
N ILE A 272 9.11 -3.93 -0.96
CA ILE A 272 9.82 -3.36 0.18
C ILE A 272 11.31 -3.63 -0.01
N ASP A 273 12.17 -2.62 0.06
CA ASP A 273 13.61 -2.83 -0.06
C ASP A 273 14.18 -3.60 1.15
N SER A 274 15.35 -4.22 0.95
CA SER A 274 15.99 -5.08 1.96
C SER A 274 16.29 -4.37 3.27
N ALA A 275 16.69 -3.10 3.23
CA ALA A 275 17.06 -2.35 4.43
C ALA A 275 15.80 -2.00 5.23
N THR A 276 14.76 -1.52 4.57
CA THR A 276 13.46 -1.20 5.19
C THR A 276 12.82 -2.46 5.79
N LEU A 277 12.75 -3.57 5.05
CA LEU A 277 12.18 -4.81 5.58
C LEU A 277 12.95 -5.33 6.79
N SER A 278 14.29 -5.28 6.76
CA SER A 278 15.13 -5.71 7.87
C SER A 278 14.94 -4.80 9.08
N ASN A 279 14.89 -3.48 8.89
CA ASN A 279 14.65 -2.52 9.96
C ASN A 279 13.27 -2.70 10.61
N ILE A 280 12.21 -2.90 9.83
CA ILE A 280 10.85 -3.14 10.34
C ILE A 280 10.78 -4.44 11.14
N MET A 281 11.34 -5.53 10.61
CA MET A 281 11.17 -6.86 11.22
C MET A 281 12.15 -7.15 12.35
N LEU A 282 13.39 -6.68 12.22
CA LEU A 282 14.49 -6.99 13.14
C LEU A 282 14.80 -5.84 14.10
N GLY A 283 14.70 -4.60 13.61
CA GLY A 283 15.28 -3.43 14.27
C GLY A 283 16.79 -3.59 14.40
N ASP A 284 17.31 -3.39 15.62
CA ASP A 284 18.74 -3.56 15.93
C ASP A 284 19.14 -5.01 16.29
N ARG A 285 18.21 -5.97 16.22
CA ARG A 285 18.45 -7.35 16.63
C ARG A 285 18.95 -8.21 15.48
N LEU A 286 19.66 -9.31 15.80
CA LEU A 286 20.02 -10.29 14.80
C LEU A 286 18.78 -11.08 14.37
N LEU A 287 18.79 -11.57 13.12
CA LEU A 287 17.73 -12.43 12.59
C LEU A 287 17.42 -13.59 13.54
N ILE A 288 18.47 -14.18 14.13
CA ILE A 288 18.30 -15.34 15.00
C ILE A 288 17.59 -15.01 16.31
N ASP A 289 17.89 -13.87 16.90
CA ASP A 289 17.24 -13.41 18.13
C ASP A 289 15.74 -13.19 17.89
N CYS A 290 15.39 -12.63 16.73
CA CYS A 290 14.00 -12.41 16.33
C CYS A 290 13.24 -13.72 16.08
N VAL A 291 13.89 -14.73 15.49
CA VAL A 291 13.32 -16.06 15.25
C VAL A 291 13.03 -16.78 16.56
N GLN A 292 13.95 -16.66 17.54
CA GLN A 292 13.85 -17.36 18.82
C GLN A 292 12.97 -16.65 19.84
N SER A 293 12.76 -15.34 19.70
CA SER A 293 11.93 -14.53 20.58
C SER A 293 10.47 -15.00 20.58
N PRO A 294 9.91 -15.50 21.70
CA PRO A 294 8.51 -15.92 21.76
C PRO A 294 7.52 -14.77 21.46
N ASN A 295 7.85 -13.55 21.91
CA ASN A 295 7.10 -12.32 21.63
C ASN A 295 6.98 -11.98 20.14
N SER A 296 7.72 -12.68 19.26
CA SER A 296 7.58 -12.54 17.82
C SER A 296 6.32 -13.21 17.27
N TYR A 297 5.67 -14.08 18.03
CA TYR A 297 4.59 -14.94 17.57
C TYR A 297 3.32 -14.71 18.41
N LYS A 298 2.15 -14.96 17.82
CA LYS A 298 0.87 -14.89 18.50
C LYS A 298 0.35 -16.29 18.77
N ASN A 299 -0.05 -16.55 20.01
CA ASN A 299 -0.65 -17.82 20.40
C ASN A 299 -1.96 -18.03 19.62
N GLN A 300 -2.13 -19.20 19.02
CA GLN A 300 -3.31 -19.60 18.22
C GLN A 300 -3.59 -18.78 16.94
N ASP A 301 -2.74 -17.83 16.56
CA ASP A 301 -2.85 -17.11 15.29
C ASP A 301 -1.84 -17.66 14.27
N GLU A 302 -2.24 -18.75 13.63
CA GLU A 302 -1.39 -19.45 12.68
C GLU A 302 -1.04 -18.59 11.45
N LEU A 303 -1.99 -17.77 10.99
CA LEU A 303 -1.80 -16.92 9.82
C LEU A 303 -0.79 -15.81 10.11
N TYR A 304 -0.89 -15.17 11.27
CA TYR A 304 0.11 -14.22 11.73
C TYR A 304 1.49 -14.86 11.86
N ASN A 305 1.58 -16.05 12.46
CA ASN A 305 2.86 -16.74 12.61
C ASN A 305 3.47 -17.12 11.25
N LYS A 306 2.65 -17.52 10.26
CA LYS A 306 3.08 -17.70 8.88
C LYS A 306 3.64 -16.41 8.26
N ALA A 307 2.98 -15.27 8.46
CA ALA A 307 3.44 -13.97 7.96
C ALA A 307 4.79 -13.56 8.57
N VAL A 308 4.97 -13.77 9.88
CA VAL A 308 6.26 -13.57 10.58
C VAL A 308 7.34 -14.44 9.96
N LEU A 309 7.11 -15.75 9.88
CA LEU A 309 8.07 -16.70 9.30
C LEU A 309 8.39 -16.38 7.85
N TYR A 310 7.40 -15.89 7.08
CA TYR A 310 7.56 -15.51 5.69
C TYR A 310 8.56 -14.36 5.55
N CYS A 311 8.37 -13.30 6.33
CA CYS A 311 9.25 -12.13 6.36
C CYS A 311 10.67 -12.50 6.82
N LEU A 312 10.81 -13.30 7.87
CA LEU A 312 12.13 -13.74 8.36
C LEU A 312 12.86 -14.64 7.34
N THR A 313 12.13 -15.50 6.64
CA THR A 313 12.65 -16.31 5.53
C THR A 313 13.08 -15.44 4.35
N GLU A 314 12.33 -14.39 4.05
CA GLU A 314 12.68 -13.45 2.99
C GLU A 314 13.95 -12.65 3.32
N ILE A 315 14.09 -12.16 4.55
CA ILE A 315 15.32 -11.49 5.01
C ILE A 315 16.51 -12.44 4.90
N TYR A 316 16.34 -13.70 5.32
CA TYR A 316 17.36 -14.74 5.12
C TYR A 316 17.74 -14.87 3.63
N ARG A 317 16.75 -14.98 2.73
CA ARG A 317 16.96 -15.13 1.29
C ARG A 317 17.74 -13.96 0.70
N ARG A 318 17.38 -12.72 1.03
CA ARG A 318 18.03 -11.48 0.58
C ARG A 318 19.45 -11.33 1.12
N ASN A 319 19.67 -11.66 2.39
CA ASN A 319 21.02 -11.64 2.99
C ASN A 319 21.95 -12.64 2.29
N ARG A 320 21.44 -13.81 1.88
CA ARG A 320 22.21 -14.77 1.08
C ARG A 320 22.51 -14.27 -0.33
N GLU A 321 21.61 -13.49 -0.93
CA GLU A 321 21.81 -12.88 -2.24
C GLU A 321 22.96 -11.87 -2.24
N ALA A 322 23.07 -11.05 -1.19
CA ALA A 322 24.12 -10.04 -1.04
C ALA A 322 25.53 -10.63 -0.80
N VAL A 323 25.62 -11.81 -0.17
CA VAL A 323 26.90 -12.49 0.06
C VAL A 323 27.47 -12.99 -1.28
N LYS A 324 28.62 -12.47 -1.68
CA LYS A 324 29.44 -13.03 -2.78
C LYS A 324 29.81 -14.46 -2.37
N GLU A 325 29.76 -15.42 -3.31
CA GLU A 325 30.21 -16.78 -3.01
C GLU A 325 31.69 -16.72 -2.61
N GLU A 326 31.96 -16.77 -1.31
CA GLU A 326 33.27 -17.18 -0.83
C GLU A 326 33.40 -18.64 -1.22
N THR A 327 34.09 -18.86 -2.33
CA THR A 327 34.65 -20.15 -2.67
C THR A 327 35.65 -20.51 -1.58
N ASN A 328 35.15 -21.05 -0.46
CA ASN A 328 35.97 -21.81 0.48
C ASN A 328 36.47 -23.05 -0.27
N SER A 329 37.54 -22.85 -1.03
CA SER A 329 38.12 -23.83 -1.96
C SER A 329 38.50 -25.12 -1.24
N PHE A 330 38.81 -25.02 0.06
CA PHE A 330 39.18 -26.15 0.90
C PHE A 330 38.00 -27.12 1.17
N LEU A 331 36.81 -26.60 1.46
CA LEU A 331 35.60 -27.42 1.69
C LEU A 331 35.01 -27.96 0.39
N ASN A 332 35.10 -27.19 -0.70
CA ASN A 332 34.68 -27.63 -2.03
C ASN A 332 35.59 -28.72 -2.62
N TYR A 333 36.90 -28.69 -2.31
CA TYR A 333 37.83 -29.75 -2.70
C TYR A 333 37.53 -31.07 -1.98
N PHE A 334 37.33 -31.03 -0.65
CA PHE A 334 36.93 -32.23 0.12
C PHE A 334 35.55 -32.78 -0.28
N CYS A 335 34.58 -31.91 -0.58
CA CYS A 335 33.25 -32.33 -1.05
C CYS A 335 33.26 -32.99 -2.45
N LYS A 336 34.22 -32.65 -3.32
CA LYS A 336 34.33 -33.24 -4.66
C LYS A 336 34.92 -34.66 -4.64
N VAL A 337 35.78 -34.98 -3.67
CA VAL A 337 36.51 -36.25 -3.61
C VAL A 337 35.69 -37.40 -3.00
N GLN A 338 34.58 -37.13 -2.30
CA GLN A 338 33.78 -38.17 -1.61
C GLN A 338 32.27 -38.09 -1.89
N LYS A 339 31.88 -38.03 -3.18
CA LYS A 339 30.47 -37.87 -3.62
C LYS A 339 29.52 -39.02 -3.24
N ASN A 340 30.01 -40.21 -2.87
CA ASN A 340 29.16 -41.37 -2.61
C ASN A 340 29.02 -41.77 -1.13
N TYR A 341 29.91 -41.32 -0.23
CA TYR A 341 29.91 -41.74 1.18
C TYR A 341 29.40 -40.68 2.17
N LEU A 342 29.32 -39.40 1.77
CA LEU A 342 29.03 -38.27 2.67
C LEU A 342 27.63 -37.65 2.55
N ASN A 343 26.70 -38.24 1.79
CA ASN A 343 25.32 -37.73 1.73
C ASN A 343 24.65 -37.69 3.12
N GLY A 344 25.08 -38.53 4.05
CA GLY A 344 24.65 -38.49 5.45
C GLY A 344 25.30 -37.37 6.29
N ILE A 345 26.55 -37.00 6.01
CA ILE A 345 27.32 -36.02 6.80
C ILE A 345 27.04 -34.57 6.36
N ARG A 346 26.74 -34.35 5.06
CA ARG A 346 26.33 -33.03 4.54
C ARG A 346 25.13 -32.42 5.28
N ARG A 347 24.23 -33.26 5.81
CA ARG A 347 23.07 -32.84 6.61
C ARG A 347 23.43 -32.06 7.88
N TYR A 348 24.63 -32.27 8.43
CA TYR A 348 25.01 -31.75 9.73
C TYR A 348 26.16 -30.73 9.70
N THR A 349 26.96 -30.69 8.62
CA THR A 349 28.22 -29.89 8.58
C THR A 349 28.19 -28.68 7.64
N GLY A 350 27.03 -28.27 7.12
CA GLY A 350 26.85 -26.96 6.48
C GLY A 350 27.52 -26.73 5.11
N GLY A 351 27.49 -27.73 4.24
CA GLY A 351 28.12 -27.71 2.90
C GLY A 351 27.21 -27.38 1.70
N TYR A 352 26.07 -26.72 1.91
CA TYR A 352 25.13 -26.38 0.83
C TYR A 352 25.50 -25.08 0.11
N THR A 353 25.36 -25.10 -1.21
CA THR A 353 25.59 -23.95 -2.09
C THR A 353 24.59 -22.82 -1.83
N LYS A 354 24.92 -21.61 -2.26
CA LYS A 354 24.02 -20.44 -2.20
C LYS A 354 22.69 -20.74 -2.91
N ALA A 355 22.75 -21.35 -4.09
CA ALA A 355 21.58 -21.73 -4.88
C ALA A 355 20.70 -22.75 -4.14
N GLU A 356 21.28 -23.77 -3.51
CA GLU A 356 20.52 -24.75 -2.71
C GLU A 356 19.82 -24.10 -1.51
N LYS A 357 20.51 -23.18 -0.82
CA LYS A 357 19.94 -22.43 0.32
C LYS A 357 18.80 -21.49 -0.11
N GLN A 358 18.94 -20.83 -1.26
CA GLN A 358 17.88 -19.99 -1.82
C GLN A 358 16.68 -20.82 -2.28
N ALA A 359 16.90 -21.93 -2.97
CA ALA A 359 15.83 -22.84 -3.38
C ALA A 359 15.05 -23.40 -2.18
N ALA A 360 15.75 -23.74 -1.09
CA ALA A 360 15.13 -24.17 0.16
C ALA A 360 14.29 -23.06 0.80
N ALA A 361 14.78 -21.82 0.85
CA ALA A 361 14.00 -20.68 1.34
C ALA A 361 12.73 -20.45 0.51
N THR A 362 12.81 -20.52 -0.83
CA THR A 362 11.65 -20.40 -1.73
C THR A 362 10.64 -21.53 -1.54
N LEU A 363 11.12 -22.77 -1.31
CA LEU A 363 10.25 -23.91 -1.01
C LEU A 363 9.51 -23.73 0.31
N PHE A 364 10.19 -23.24 1.34
CA PHE A 364 9.55 -22.95 2.63
C PHE A 364 8.56 -21.78 2.52
N GLN A 365 8.88 -20.71 1.78
CA GLN A 365 7.93 -19.64 1.48
C GLN A 365 6.69 -20.15 0.72
N SER A 366 6.85 -21.10 -0.21
CA SER A 366 5.72 -21.72 -0.92
C SER A 366 4.81 -22.50 0.03
N PHE A 367 5.39 -23.18 1.03
CA PHE A 367 4.63 -23.80 2.11
C PHE A 367 3.88 -22.76 2.97
N LEU A 368 4.55 -21.68 3.38
CA LEU A 368 3.94 -20.64 4.21
C LEU A 368 2.77 -19.92 3.53
N LYS A 369 2.78 -19.82 2.19
CA LYS A 369 1.67 -19.29 1.38
C LYS A 369 0.56 -20.31 1.10
N SER A 370 0.74 -21.57 1.51
CA SER A 370 -0.23 -22.63 1.29
C SER A 370 -1.26 -22.71 2.43
N ASN A 371 -2.38 -23.36 2.14
CA ASN A 371 -3.43 -23.63 3.13
C ASN A 371 -3.05 -24.73 4.14
N GLU A 372 -1.89 -25.36 4.01
CA GLU A 372 -1.43 -26.40 4.96
C GLU A 372 -1.09 -25.79 6.31
N SER A 373 -1.42 -26.48 7.40
CA SER A 373 -1.05 -25.98 8.73
C SER A 373 0.48 -25.97 8.91
N LEU A 374 1.01 -25.03 9.70
CA LEU A 374 2.44 -24.90 10.02
C LEU A 374 3.07 -26.22 10.52
N ASN A 375 2.33 -27.07 11.24
CA ASN A 375 2.79 -28.39 11.70
C ASN A 375 2.77 -29.49 10.62
N LYS A 376 2.32 -29.18 9.39
CA LYS A 376 2.25 -30.09 8.25
C LYS A 376 3.36 -29.86 7.21
N PHE A 377 4.44 -29.18 7.58
CA PHE A 377 5.53 -28.92 6.62
C PHE A 377 6.11 -30.21 6.04
N GLU A 378 6.35 -31.24 6.86
CA GLU A 378 6.83 -32.53 6.36
C GLU A 378 5.84 -33.21 5.40
N CYS A 379 4.54 -33.13 5.71
CA CYS A 379 3.49 -33.65 4.82
C CYS A 379 3.50 -32.91 3.48
N TYR A 380 3.66 -31.58 3.49
CA TYR A 380 3.78 -30.76 2.29
C TYR A 380 4.99 -31.17 1.44
N LEU A 381 6.15 -31.39 2.06
CA LEU A 381 7.36 -31.87 1.37
C LEU A 381 7.17 -33.27 0.75
N ASN A 382 6.44 -34.16 1.42
CA ASN A 382 6.10 -35.48 0.90
C ASN A 382 5.16 -35.38 -0.30
N LYS A 383 4.13 -34.52 -0.25
CA LYS A 383 3.19 -34.29 -1.37
C LYS A 383 3.90 -33.82 -2.64
N LEU A 384 4.95 -33.00 -2.50
CA LEU A 384 5.76 -32.49 -3.60
C LEU A 384 6.87 -33.45 -4.06
N ASN A 385 6.97 -34.66 -3.49
CA ASN A 385 8.03 -35.63 -3.77
C ASN A 385 9.46 -35.06 -3.59
N ILE A 386 9.65 -34.13 -2.64
CA ILE A 386 10.95 -33.51 -2.39
C ILE A 386 11.91 -34.55 -1.80
N THR A 387 13.02 -34.79 -2.51
CA THR A 387 14.01 -35.82 -2.17
C THR A 387 14.77 -35.52 -0.89
N ALA A 388 15.34 -36.56 -0.28
CA ALA A 388 16.18 -36.47 0.92
C ALA A 388 17.39 -35.51 0.78
N ILE A 389 17.90 -35.32 -0.45
CA ILE A 389 19.01 -34.41 -0.76
C ILE A 389 18.51 -32.96 -0.77
N GLN A 390 17.37 -32.71 -1.41
CA GLN A 390 16.74 -31.38 -1.48
C GLN A 390 16.22 -30.89 -0.11
N ARG A 391 15.91 -31.81 0.81
CA ARG A 391 15.54 -31.47 2.20
C ARG A 391 16.71 -30.99 3.05
N GLY A 392 17.94 -31.33 2.68
CA GLY A 392 19.13 -31.04 3.47
C GLY A 392 19.25 -29.59 3.96
N PRO A 393 19.22 -28.59 3.05
CA PRO A 393 19.34 -27.18 3.44
C PRO A 393 18.18 -26.64 4.29
N LEU A 394 17.02 -27.32 4.32
CA LEU A 394 15.86 -26.92 5.13
C LEU A 394 16.05 -27.27 6.62
N PHE A 395 16.78 -28.34 6.93
CA PHE A 395 16.88 -28.87 8.29
C PHE A 395 18.30 -28.81 8.87
N GLU A 396 19.17 -28.01 8.26
CA GLU A 396 20.51 -27.74 8.80
C GLU A 396 20.37 -26.97 10.12
N SER A 397 20.50 -27.68 11.25
CA SER A 397 20.16 -27.20 12.60
C SER A 397 20.93 -25.96 13.05
N LEU A 398 22.13 -25.74 12.52
CA LEU A 398 22.97 -24.58 12.81
C LEU A 398 22.79 -23.42 11.81
N SER A 399 21.92 -23.59 10.81
CA SER A 399 21.62 -22.53 9.85
C SER A 399 20.43 -21.69 10.31
N ASN A 400 20.44 -20.38 10.00
CA ASN A 400 19.30 -19.52 10.26
C ASN A 400 17.99 -20.05 9.64
N LEU A 401 18.05 -20.66 8.45
CA LEU A 401 16.87 -21.26 7.79
C LEU A 401 16.35 -22.48 8.56
N GLY A 402 17.24 -23.38 8.99
CA GLY A 402 16.87 -24.51 9.83
C GLY A 402 16.28 -24.08 11.17
N MET A 403 16.81 -23.00 11.77
CA MET A 403 16.25 -22.43 12.99
C MET A 403 14.86 -21.81 12.76
N ILE A 404 14.66 -21.07 11.66
CA ILE A 404 13.33 -20.56 11.26
C ILE A 404 12.32 -21.73 11.13
N ILE A 405 12.71 -22.80 10.44
CA ILE A 405 11.83 -23.96 10.18
C ILE A 405 11.55 -24.74 11.47
N ASN A 406 12.56 -24.92 12.33
CA ASN A 406 12.36 -25.54 13.64
C ASN A 406 11.38 -24.73 14.50
N HIS A 407 11.49 -23.40 14.48
CA HIS A 407 10.55 -22.54 15.19
C HIS A 407 9.14 -22.64 14.62
N ALA A 408 8.95 -22.75 13.30
CA ALA A 408 7.63 -22.95 12.71
C ALA A 408 6.88 -24.17 13.28
N ASN A 409 7.59 -25.27 13.53
CA ASN A 409 7.02 -26.45 14.18
C ASN A 409 6.69 -26.21 15.66
N LEU A 410 7.52 -25.43 16.36
CA LEU A 410 7.34 -25.10 17.78
C LEU A 410 6.20 -24.09 18.01
N SER A 411 6.04 -23.09 17.15
CA SER A 411 4.99 -22.06 17.22
C SER A 411 3.56 -22.63 17.18
N CYS A 412 3.40 -23.90 16.78
CA CYS A 412 2.12 -24.62 16.78
C CYS A 412 1.86 -25.46 18.02
N SER A 413 2.85 -25.65 18.89
CA SER A 413 2.69 -26.48 20.08
C SER A 413 2.12 -25.65 21.24
N PRO A 414 1.03 -26.08 21.89
CA PRO A 414 0.54 -25.45 23.12
C PRO A 414 1.61 -25.37 24.23
N SER A 415 2.62 -26.26 24.21
CA SER A 415 3.73 -26.23 25.17
C SER A 415 4.68 -25.05 24.98
N PHE A 416 4.81 -24.52 23.76
CA PHE A 416 5.67 -23.37 23.45
C PHE A 416 5.23 -22.12 24.23
N PHE A 417 3.92 -21.90 24.34
CA PHE A 417 3.36 -20.74 25.06
C PHE A 417 3.13 -20.98 26.56
N ARG A 418 3.13 -22.25 27.03
CA ARG A 418 2.96 -22.57 28.46
C ARG A 418 4.22 -22.33 29.29
N ALA A 419 5.41 -22.43 28.68
CA ALA A 419 6.68 -22.21 29.38
C ALA A 419 6.82 -20.77 29.92
N GLU A 420 6.13 -19.79 29.31
CA GLU A 420 6.16 -18.38 29.74
C GLU A 420 5.29 -18.10 30.97
N HIS A 421 4.15 -18.77 31.11
CA HIS A 421 3.27 -18.57 32.27
C HIS A 421 3.75 -19.30 33.53
N SER A 422 4.59 -20.33 33.40
CA SER A 422 5.19 -21.01 34.54
C SER A 422 6.35 -20.25 35.18
N PHE A 423 6.94 -19.26 34.50
CA PHE A 423 8.08 -18.48 35.03
C PHE A 423 7.65 -17.21 35.76
N PHE A 424 6.46 -16.66 35.47
CA PHE A 424 5.89 -15.50 36.18
C PHE A 424 4.98 -15.86 37.36
N GLY A 425 4.76 -17.15 37.64
CA GLY A 425 3.98 -17.62 38.79
C GLY A 425 4.79 -17.87 40.06
N PHE A 426 6.08 -17.50 40.09
CA PHE A 426 7.02 -17.76 41.19
C PHE A 426 7.85 -16.53 41.63
N LEU A 427 7.38 -15.31 41.35
CA LEU A 427 7.93 -14.09 41.95
C LEU A 427 6.83 -13.29 42.65
#